data_AF-A0A061SP34-F1
#
_entry.id   AF-A0A061SP34-F1
#
_cell.length_a   1.000
_cell.length_b   1.000
_cell.length_c   1.000
_cell.angle_alpha   90.00
_cell.angle_beta   90.00
_cell.angle_gamma   90.00
#
_symmetry.space_group_name_H-M   'P 1'
#
loop_
_entity.id
_entity.type
_entity.pdbx_description
1 polymer ?
#
loop_
_entity_poly.entity_id
_entity_poly.type
_entity_poly.pdbx_seq_one_letter_code
_entity_poly.pdbx_strand_id
1 'polypeptide(L)'
;MSRRFKTRRIKSDKAYRIGELADATEVSSATVRARLRSGMGQMDDTRPTMIMGFQALAYLNERKRAAKRSMEPWELYCLRCKAPRRPLGGMTPS
;
A
#
# COMPACT_ATOMS: atom_id res chain seq x y z
N MET A 1 -4.31 -7.58 -13.55
CA MET A 1 -3.06 -6.85 -13.19
C MET A 1 -3.30 -5.97 -11.98
N SER A 2 -2.63 -6.23 -10.86
CA SER A 2 -2.73 -5.39 -9.65
C SER A 2 -1.91 -4.11 -9.84
N ARG A 3 -2.54 -3.01 -10.27
CA ARG A 3 -1.85 -1.70 -10.33
C ARG A 3 -1.44 -1.29 -8.92
N ARG A 4 -0.15 -1.04 -8.73
CA ARG A 4 0.43 -0.59 -7.47
C ARG A 4 0.21 0.92 -7.35
N PHE A 5 -0.38 1.37 -6.24
CA PHE A 5 -0.63 2.79 -6.01
C PHE A 5 0.68 3.58 -6.05
N LYS A 6 0.74 4.60 -6.90
CA LYS A 6 1.86 5.54 -6.95
C LYS A 6 1.72 6.57 -5.84
N THR A 7 2.34 6.30 -4.68
CA THR A 7 2.34 7.22 -3.53
C THR A 7 3.14 8.51 -3.78
N ARG A 8 4.05 8.51 -4.77
CA ARG A 8 5.01 9.61 -5.00
C ARG A 8 4.36 10.92 -5.48
N ARG A 9 3.14 10.87 -6.03
CA ARG A 9 2.40 12.06 -6.51
C ARG A 9 1.38 12.60 -5.49
N ILE A 10 1.19 11.90 -4.36
CA ILE A 10 0.26 12.34 -3.31
C ILE A 10 1.01 13.34 -2.42
N LYS A 11 0.48 14.56 -2.31
CA LYS A 11 0.99 15.60 -1.41
C LYS A 11 0.26 15.51 -0.07
N SER A 12 0.99 15.41 1.03
CA SER A 12 0.42 15.19 2.38
C SER A 12 -0.51 16.32 2.82
N ASP A 13 -0.16 17.54 2.47
CA ASP A 13 -0.79 18.83 2.79
C ASP A 13 -1.96 19.19 1.87
N LYS A 14 -2.25 18.37 0.85
CA LYS A 14 -3.34 18.62 -0.10
C LYS A 14 -4.55 17.73 0.18
N ALA A 15 -5.74 18.32 0.15
CA ALA A 15 -7.00 17.59 0.08
C ALA A 15 -7.27 17.15 -1.37
N TYR A 16 -7.67 15.89 -1.55
CA TYR A 16 -8.00 15.30 -2.84
C TYR A 16 -9.45 14.84 -2.86
N ARG A 17 -10.15 15.09 -3.97
CA ARG A 17 -11.40 14.39 -4.27
C ARG A 17 -11.11 12.98 -4.77
N ILE A 18 -12.12 12.11 -4.78
CA ILE A 18 -12.00 10.72 -5.28
C ILE A 18 -11.40 10.66 -6.69
N GLY A 19 -11.83 11.54 -7.61
CA GLY A 19 -11.29 11.60 -8.97
C GLY A 19 -9.83 12.07 -9.00
N GLU A 20 -9.51 13.15 -8.31
CA GLU A 20 -8.14 13.67 -8.25
C GLU A 20 -7.16 12.68 -7.63
N LEU A 21 -7.58 11.95 -6.59
CA LEU A 21 -6.75 10.91 -5.98
C LEU A 21 -6.57 9.72 -6.93
N ALA A 22 -7.60 9.37 -7.71
CA ALA A 22 -7.54 8.33 -8.72
C ALA A 22 -6.50 8.69 -9.80
N ASP A 23 -6.52 9.93 -10.29
CA ASP A 23 -5.55 10.43 -11.26
C ASP A 23 -4.14 10.48 -10.68
N ALA A 24 -3.98 11.00 -9.45
CA ALA A 24 -2.69 11.08 -8.78
C ALA A 24 -2.07 9.70 -8.54
N THR A 25 -2.89 8.69 -8.27
CA THR A 25 -2.43 7.32 -8.00
C THR A 25 -2.45 6.39 -9.23
N GLU A 26 -2.91 6.89 -10.38
CA GLU A 26 -3.10 6.17 -11.65
C GLU A 26 -3.98 4.90 -11.53
N VAL A 27 -4.99 4.97 -10.68
CA VAL A 27 -6.00 3.92 -10.45
C VAL A 27 -7.40 4.43 -10.80
N SER A 28 -8.40 3.55 -10.85
CA SER A 28 -9.78 3.96 -11.09
C SER A 28 -10.43 4.55 -9.83
N SER A 29 -11.36 5.48 -10.01
CA SER A 29 -12.18 6.04 -8.93
C SER A 29 -12.95 4.96 -8.14
N ALA A 30 -13.35 3.86 -8.80
CA ALA A 30 -13.94 2.69 -8.15
C ALA A 30 -12.96 2.02 -7.17
N THR A 31 -11.67 1.95 -7.52
CA THR A 31 -10.63 1.42 -6.62
C THR A 31 -10.46 2.32 -5.41
N VAL A 32 -10.45 3.64 -5.59
CA VAL A 32 -10.39 4.61 -4.48
C VAL A 32 -11.60 4.44 -3.54
N ARG A 33 -12.82 4.32 -4.08
CA ARG A 33 -14.03 4.04 -3.28
C ARG A 33 -13.93 2.72 -2.51
N ALA A 34 -13.39 1.67 -3.11
CA ALA A 34 -13.14 0.40 -2.41
C ALA A 34 -12.10 0.56 -1.29
N ARG A 35 -11.12 1.47 -1.44
CA ARG A 35 -10.17 1.82 -0.37
C ARG A 35 -10.82 2.58 0.77
N LEU A 36 -11.67 3.55 0.48
CA LEU A 36 -12.48 4.23 1.49
C LEU A 36 -13.30 3.24 2.32
N ARG A 37 -14.02 2.32 1.64
CA ARG A 37 -14.79 1.26 2.33
C ARG A 37 -13.95 0.29 3.14
N SER A 38 -12.65 0.15 2.85
CA SER A 38 -11.73 -0.73 3.59
C SER A 38 -10.89 0.01 4.63
N GLY A 39 -11.26 1.24 5.00
CA GLY A 39 -10.65 1.99 6.10
C GLY A 39 -9.62 3.04 5.69
N MET A 40 -9.58 3.46 4.42
CA MET A 40 -8.84 4.67 4.06
C MET A 40 -9.58 5.89 4.63
N GLY A 41 -8.92 6.65 5.51
CA GLY A 41 -9.51 7.82 6.16
C GLY A 41 -10.04 8.84 5.15
N GLN A 42 -11.24 9.35 5.41
CA GLN A 42 -11.85 10.48 4.73
C GLN A 42 -11.97 11.64 5.72
N MET A 43 -11.92 12.87 5.22
CA MET A 43 -12.06 14.06 6.07
C MET A 43 -13.46 14.18 6.63
N ASP A 44 -14.47 13.93 5.81
CA ASP A 44 -15.87 14.10 6.19
C ASP A 44 -16.80 13.16 5.41
N ASP A 45 -17.95 12.86 6.01
CA ASP A 45 -19.07 12.15 5.39
C ASP A 45 -19.95 13.09 4.52
N THR A 46 -19.67 14.38 4.53
CA THR A 46 -20.35 15.37 3.70
C THR A 46 -19.88 15.31 2.25
N ARG A 47 -20.83 15.41 1.32
CA ARG A 47 -20.55 15.38 -0.12
C ARG A 47 -20.05 16.77 -0.56
N PRO A 48 -18.94 16.85 -1.34
CA PRO A 48 -18.15 15.75 -1.90
C PRO A 48 -17.11 15.19 -0.92
N THR A 49 -16.99 13.86 -0.85
CA THR A 49 -16.00 13.16 -0.02
C THR A 49 -14.57 13.62 -0.35
N MET A 50 -13.92 14.26 0.62
CA MET A 50 -12.53 14.68 0.52
C MET A 50 -11.62 13.76 1.32
N ILE A 51 -10.42 13.54 0.78
CA ILE A 51 -9.40 12.65 1.34
C ILE A 51 -8.15 13.47 1.52
N MET A 52 -7.62 13.55 2.74
CA MET A 52 -6.35 14.22 2.95
C MET A 52 -5.21 13.34 2.46
N GLY A 53 -4.24 13.95 1.76
CA GLY A 53 -3.11 13.24 1.21
C GLY A 53 -2.30 12.51 2.30
N PHE A 54 -2.16 13.08 3.49
CA PHE A 54 -1.51 12.39 4.62
C PHE A 54 -2.27 11.13 5.06
N GLN A 55 -3.61 11.15 5.07
CA GLN A 55 -4.44 9.98 5.41
C GLN A 55 -4.29 8.89 4.35
N ALA A 56 -4.33 9.26 3.07
CA ALA A 56 -4.11 8.34 1.96
C ALA A 56 -2.70 7.72 2.01
N LEU A 57 -1.68 8.52 2.31
CA LEU A 57 -0.30 8.05 2.46
C LEU A 57 -0.13 7.13 3.67
N ALA A 58 -0.70 7.47 4.82
CA ALA A 58 -0.67 6.64 6.03
C ALA A 58 -1.26 5.25 5.75
N TYR A 59 -2.47 5.20 5.18
CA TYR A 59 -3.12 3.94 4.80
C TYR A 59 -2.30 3.12 3.79
N LEU A 60 -1.74 3.77 2.76
CA LEU A 60 -0.91 3.08 1.76
C LEU A 60 0.40 2.57 2.36
N ASN A 61 1.01 3.32 3.29
CA ASN A 61 2.23 2.91 3.98
C ASN A 61 1.97 1.78 4.96
N GLU A 62 0.88 1.82 5.72
CA GLU A 62 0.46 0.73 6.60
C GLU A 62 0.22 -0.55 5.81
N ARG A 63 -0.46 -0.47 4.66
CA ARG A 63 -0.62 -1.64 3.78
C ARG A 63 0.69 -2.12 3.17
N LYS A 64 1.64 -1.22 2.85
CA LYS A 64 2.99 -1.64 2.45
C LYS A 64 3.72 -2.35 3.59
N ARG A 65 3.57 -1.89 4.83
CA ARG A 65 4.14 -2.53 6.03
C ARG A 65 3.49 -3.89 6.29
N ALA A 66 2.17 -3.99 6.24
CA ALA A 66 1.46 -5.26 6.38
C ALA A 66 1.78 -6.25 5.24
N ALA A 67 2.01 -5.74 4.02
CA ALA A 67 2.47 -6.56 2.89
C ALA A 67 3.96 -6.92 2.98
N LYS A 68 4.78 -6.12 3.67
CA LYS A 68 6.14 -6.50 4.07
C LYS A 68 6.02 -7.51 5.20
N ARG A 69 5.90 -8.79 4.86
CA ARG A 69 6.16 -9.85 5.82
C ARG A 69 7.59 -9.69 6.33
N SER A 70 7.77 -9.79 7.65
CA SER A 70 9.07 -9.86 8.32
C SER A 70 9.94 -10.87 7.58
N MET A 71 10.90 -10.36 6.84
CA MET A 71 11.92 -11.15 6.21
C MET A 71 13.19 -10.81 6.97
N GLU A 72 13.64 -11.75 7.79
CA GLU A 72 14.91 -11.64 8.49
C GLU A 72 16.04 -11.44 7.46
N PRO A 73 17.14 -10.74 7.80
CA PRO A 73 18.24 -10.44 6.88
C PRO A 73 18.89 -11.67 6.21
N TRP A 74 18.59 -12.86 6.73
CA TRP A 74 19.14 -14.16 6.32
C TRP A 74 18.15 -15.05 5.55
N GLU A 75 16.96 -14.55 5.21
CA GLU A 75 15.97 -15.33 4.46
C GLU A 75 15.90 -14.89 2.99
N LEU A 76 16.00 -15.87 2.08
CA LEU A 76 15.90 -15.64 0.63
C LEU A 76 14.43 -15.54 0.21
N TYR A 77 14.09 -14.46 -0.49
CA TYR A 77 12.75 -14.24 -1.03
C TYR A 77 12.47 -15.22 -2.16
N CYS A 78 11.72 -16.29 -1.86
CA CYS A 78 11.33 -17.28 -2.86
C CYS A 78 10.30 -16.67 -3.82
N LEU A 79 10.73 -16.29 -5.04
CA LEU A 79 9.87 -15.70 -6.09
C LEU A 79 8.72 -16.62 -6.53
N ARG A 80 8.73 -17.92 -6.19
CA ARG A 80 7.70 -18.88 -6.57
C ARG A 80 6.56 -19.01 -5.54
N CYS A 81 6.85 -18.87 -4.25
CA CYS A 81 5.88 -19.18 -3.18
C CYS A 81 5.44 -17.97 -2.34
N LYS A 82 6.09 -16.80 -2.49
CA LYS A 82 5.80 -15.56 -1.71
C LYS A 82 5.73 -15.78 -0.19
N ALA A 83 6.54 -16.71 0.31
CA ALA A 83 6.73 -16.98 1.73
C ALA A 83 8.23 -16.99 2.05
N PRO A 84 8.62 -16.54 3.26
CA PRO A 84 9.99 -16.69 3.73
C PRO A 84 10.34 -18.17 3.87
N ARG A 85 11.50 -18.58 3.33
CA ARG A 85 12.05 -19.93 3.51
C ARG A 85 13.52 -19.81 3.91
N ARG A 86 13.93 -20.60 4.90
CA ARG A 86 15.34 -20.77 5.28
C ARG A 86 16.10 -21.48 4.16
N PRO A 87 17.35 -21.07 3.86
CA PRO A 87 18.19 -21.78 2.90
C PRO A 87 18.53 -23.18 3.44
N LEU A 88 18.17 -24.22 2.66
CA LEU A 88 18.64 -25.59 2.89
C LEU A 88 20.08 -25.68 2.35
N GLY A 89 21.05 -25.40 3.19
CA GLY A 89 22.46 -25.42 2.80
C GLY A 89 23.37 -24.98 3.94
N GLY A 90 23.58 -25.88 4.90
CA GLY A 90 24.51 -25.70 6.01
C GLY A 90 24.95 -27.04 6.57
N MET A 91 25.34 -27.98 5.70
CA MET A 91 26.20 -29.08 6.10
C MET A 91 27.61 -28.50 6.33
N THR A 92 28.11 -28.73 7.55
CA THR A 92 29.47 -28.55 8.13
C THR A 92 30.00 -27.10 8.30
N PRO A 93 30.57 -26.79 9.50
CA PRO A 93 31.93 -27.23 9.83
C PRO A 93 32.09 -27.93 11.20
N SER A 94 33.08 -28.84 11.22
CA SER A 94 33.77 -29.49 12.35
C SER A 94 33.05 -30.61 13.08
#